data_AF-A0A935VH18-F1
#
_entry.id   AF-A0A935VH18-F1
#
_cell.length_a   1.000
_cell.length_b   1.000
_cell.length_c   1.000
_cell.angle_alpha   90.00
_cell.angle_beta   90.00
_cell.angle_gamma   90.00
#
_symmetry.space_group_name_H-M   'P 1'
#
loop_
_entity.id
_entity.type
_entity.pdbx_description
1 polymer ?
#
loop_
_entity_poly.entity_id
_entity_poly.type
_entity_poly.pdbx_seq_one_letter_code
_entity_poly.pdbx_strand_id
1 'polypeptide(L)'
;MKIRTLFYSILIIGLLLSCAVTKKYEEARASKSIQLYETYIVKYPKSKYLSKAKDELASLYEERDWSLAKAQIQLTDIKNFFWTIQIANTLLK
;
A
#
# COMPACT_ATOMS: atom_id res chain seq x y z
N MET A 1 -37.29 16.45 -28.16
CA MET A 1 -36.55 17.43 -27.35
C MET A 1 -35.95 16.86 -26.03
N LYS A 2 -35.84 15.53 -25.84
CA LYS A 2 -35.28 14.91 -24.61
C LYS A 2 -33.84 14.39 -24.74
N ILE A 3 -33.32 14.23 -25.97
CA ILE A 3 -31.99 13.65 -26.22
C ILE A 3 -30.85 14.65 -25.88
N ARG A 4 -31.07 15.95 -26.11
CA ARG A 4 -30.09 17.01 -25.83
C ARG A 4 -29.92 17.22 -24.33
N THR A 5 -31.00 17.15 -23.55
CA THR A 5 -30.96 17.22 -22.09
C THR A 5 -30.33 15.98 -21.46
N LEU A 6 -30.50 14.79 -22.04
CA LEU A 6 -29.80 13.56 -21.62
C LEU A 6 -28.28 13.60 -21.90
N PHE A 7 -27.86 14.22 -22.99
CA PHE A 7 -26.43 14.44 -23.27
C PHE A 7 -25.79 15.39 -22.24
N TYR A 8 -26.48 16.48 -21.90
CA TYR A 8 -26.00 17.41 -20.88
C TYR A 8 -25.91 16.78 -19.49
N SER A 9 -26.86 15.93 -19.10
CA SER A 9 -26.80 15.24 -17.81
C SER A 9 -25.65 14.23 -17.73
N ILE A 10 -25.38 13.48 -18.81
CA ILE A 10 -24.21 12.58 -18.90
C ILE A 10 -22.89 13.37 -18.80
N LEU A 11 -22.83 14.54 -19.43
CA LEU A 11 -21.64 15.40 -19.44
C LEU A 11 -21.36 16.02 -18.06
N ILE A 12 -22.42 16.37 -17.31
CA ILE A 12 -22.32 16.85 -15.92
C ILE A 12 -21.91 15.74 -14.96
N ILE A 13 -22.42 14.52 -15.13
CA ILE A 13 -22.04 13.35 -14.29
C ILE A 13 -20.56 12.97 -14.50
N GLY A 14 -20.06 13.04 -15.74
CA GLY A 14 -18.65 12.80 -16.04
C GLY A 14 -17.70 13.79 -15.37
N LEU A 15 -18.12 15.04 -15.17
CA LEU A 15 -17.30 16.09 -14.56
C LEU A 15 -17.10 15.89 -13.04
N LEU A 16 -18.13 15.43 -12.34
CA LEU A 16 -18.11 15.26 -10.88
C LEU A 16 -17.22 14.10 -10.41
N LEU A 17 -17.07 13.06 -11.24
CA LEU A 17 -16.24 11.89 -10.91
C LEU A 17 -14.74 12.22 -10.87
N SER A 18 -14.29 13.20 -11.66
CA SER A 18 -12.88 13.59 -11.74
C SER A 18 -12.33 14.15 -10.41
N CYS A 19 -13.14 14.95 -9.70
CA CYS A 19 -12.74 15.57 -8.43
C CYS A 19 -12.59 14.54 -7.30
N ALA A 20 -13.52 13.59 -7.20
CA ALA A 20 -13.49 12.55 -6.17
C ALA A 20 -12.29 11.60 -6.34
N VAL A 21 -11.94 11.26 -7.59
CA VAL A 21 -10.78 10.41 -7.93
C VAL A 21 -9.47 11.06 -7.48
N THR A 22 -9.31 12.37 -7.69
CA THR A 22 -8.09 13.08 -7.30
C THR A 22 -7.98 13.17 -5.78
N LYS A 23 -9.06 13.55 -5.09
CA LYS A 23 -9.07 13.64 -3.62
C LYS A 23 -8.71 12.31 -2.95
N LYS A 24 -9.28 11.20 -3.45
CA LYS A 24 -9.02 9.87 -2.87
C LYS A 24 -7.61 9.36 -3.12
N TYR A 25 -6.99 9.75 -4.23
CA TYR A 25 -5.58 9.46 -4.47
C TYR A 25 -4.68 10.23 -3.51
N GLU A 26 -4.91 11.55 -3.35
CA GLU A 26 -4.09 12.36 -2.45
C GLU A 26 -4.26 11.94 -0.98
N GLU A 27 -5.44 11.45 -0.58
CA GLU A 27 -5.66 10.87 0.74
C GLU A 27 -4.80 9.62 0.98
N ALA A 28 -4.75 8.69 0.02
CA ALA A 28 -3.87 7.52 0.09
C ALA A 28 -2.39 7.94 0.14
N ARG A 29 -2.02 8.92 -0.69
CA ARG A 29 -0.65 9.41 -0.79
C ARG A 29 -0.16 10.15 0.45
N ALA A 30 -0.98 11.03 1.02
CA ALA A 30 -0.63 11.78 2.22
C ALA A 30 -0.52 10.86 3.45
N SER A 31 -1.37 9.84 3.53
CA SER A 31 -1.35 8.87 4.64
C SER A 31 -0.28 7.79 4.49
N LYS A 32 0.26 7.57 3.28
CA LYS A 32 1.14 6.43 2.95
C LYS A 32 0.56 5.08 3.40
N SER A 33 -0.77 4.96 3.38
CA SER A 33 -1.46 3.74 3.83
C SER A 33 -1.62 2.76 2.68
N ILE A 34 -1.03 1.58 2.84
CA ILE A 34 -1.19 0.43 1.93
C ILE A 34 -2.68 0.16 1.64
N GLN A 35 -3.51 0.10 2.67
CA GLN A 35 -4.94 -0.21 2.56
C GLN A 35 -5.69 0.85 1.73
N LEU A 36 -5.33 2.12 1.89
CA LEU A 36 -5.96 3.20 1.13
C LEU A 36 -5.54 3.17 -0.35
N TYR A 37 -4.28 2.82 -0.64
CA TYR A 37 -3.82 2.57 -2.01
C TYR A 37 -4.50 1.36 -2.66
N GLU A 38 -4.59 0.22 -1.96
CA GLU A 38 -5.31 -0.98 -2.44
C GLU A 38 -6.76 -0.64 -2.78
N THR A 39 -7.46 0.02 -1.84
CA THR A 39 -8.84 0.45 -2.02
C THR A 39 -8.97 1.40 -3.22
N TYR A 40 -8.04 2.34 -3.35
CA TYR A 40 -8.02 3.28 -4.46
C TYR A 40 -7.89 2.59 -5.82
N ILE A 41 -6.95 1.65 -5.95
CA ILE A 41 -6.67 0.91 -7.18
C ILE A 41 -7.88 0.10 -7.62
N VAL A 42 -8.54 -0.60 -6.68
CA VAL A 42 -9.74 -1.39 -6.96
C VAL A 42 -10.92 -0.49 -7.36
N LYS A 43 -11.11 0.63 -6.65
CA LYS A 43 -12.26 1.52 -6.87
C LYS A 43 -12.12 2.38 -8.12
N TYR A 44 -10.89 2.70 -8.55
CA TYR A 44 -10.63 3.59 -9.68
C TYR A 44 -9.66 2.99 -10.72
N PRO A 45 -10.02 1.85 -11.36
CA PRO A 45 -9.14 1.11 -12.27
C PRO A 45 -8.89 1.80 -13.62
N LYS A 46 -9.53 2.95 -13.87
CA LYS A 46 -9.31 3.79 -15.07
C LYS A 46 -8.76 5.18 -14.70
N SER A 47 -8.30 5.35 -13.46
CA SER A 47 -7.74 6.63 -13.01
C SER A 47 -6.43 6.94 -13.72
N LYS A 48 -6.20 8.22 -14.03
CA LYS A 48 -4.89 8.71 -14.48
C LYS A 48 -3.77 8.48 -13.45
N TYR A 49 -4.13 8.29 -12.17
CA TYR A 49 -3.19 8.03 -11.09
C TYR A 49 -2.95 6.53 -10.85
N LEU A 50 -3.59 5.63 -11.60
CA LEU A 50 -3.51 4.19 -11.34
C LEU A 50 -2.07 3.67 -11.36
N SER A 51 -1.28 4.04 -12.37
CA SER A 51 0.12 3.61 -12.48
C SER A 51 0.90 4.07 -11.25
N LYS A 52 0.85 5.37 -10.97
CA LYS A 52 1.57 5.97 -9.84
C LYS A 52 1.14 5.39 -8.48
N ALA A 53 -0.16 5.12 -8.31
CA ALA A 53 -0.68 4.49 -7.11
C ALA A 53 -0.16 3.06 -6.93
N LYS A 54 0.00 2.28 -8.01
CA LYS A 54 0.60 0.95 -7.96
C LYS A 54 2.10 1.01 -7.64
N ASP A 55 2.81 1.95 -8.25
CA ASP A 55 4.25 2.12 -8.02
C ASP A 55 4.52 2.51 -6.56
N GLU A 56 3.79 3.50 -6.03
CA GLU A 56 3.89 3.93 -4.63
C GLU A 56 3.48 2.80 -3.66
N LEU A 57 2.43 2.03 -3.98
CA LEU A 57 2.03 0.86 -3.20
C LEU A 57 3.11 -0.23 -3.16
N ALA A 58 3.77 -0.50 -4.30
CA ALA A 58 4.85 -1.47 -4.37
C ALA A 58 6.03 -1.06 -3.47
N SER A 59 6.42 0.21 -3.50
CA SER A 59 7.47 0.72 -2.59
C SER A 59 7.09 0.57 -1.12
N LEU A 60 5.83 0.82 -0.75
CA LEU A 60 5.38 0.63 0.64
C LEU A 60 5.44 -0.84 1.08
N TYR A 61 5.12 -1.78 0.19
CA TYR A 61 5.29 -3.21 0.48
C TYR A 61 6.76 -3.60 0.61
N GLU A 62 7.61 -3.09 -0.26
CA GLU A 62 9.05 -3.34 -0.20
C GLU A 62 9.63 -2.83 1.13
N GLU A 63 9.29 -1.60 1.55
CA GLU A 63 9.70 -1.04 2.84
C GLU A 63 9.23 -1.90 4.03
N ARG A 64 7.96 -2.33 4.00
CA ARG A 64 7.39 -3.23 5.02
C ARG A 64 8.16 -4.55 5.08
N ASP A 65 8.33 -5.20 3.93
CA ASP A 65 8.93 -6.53 3.84
C ASP A 65 10.42 -6.50 4.21
N TRP A 66 11.12 -5.44 3.82
CA TRP A 66 12.50 -5.20 4.24
C TRP A 66 12.62 -4.99 5.77
N SER A 67 11.67 -4.28 6.37
CA SER A 67 11.60 -4.10 7.82
C SER A 67 11.38 -5.43 8.55
N LEU A 68 10.46 -6.25 8.06
CA LEU A 68 10.17 -7.58 8.61
C LEU A 68 11.37 -8.52 8.48
N ALA A 69 12.03 -8.54 7.32
CA ALA A 69 13.22 -9.35 7.09
C ALA A 69 14.35 -8.98 8.06
N LYS A 70 14.61 -7.69 8.27
CA LYS A 70 15.61 -7.23 9.24
C LYS A 70 15.26 -7.64 10.66
N ALA A 71 14.01 -7.50 11.08
CA ALA A 71 13.57 -7.95 12.40
C ALA A 71 13.78 -9.46 12.59
N GLN A 72 13.48 -10.27 11.56
CA GLN A 72 13.67 -11.72 11.60
C GLN A 72 15.14 -12.12 11.70
N ILE A 73 16.03 -11.45 10.96
CA ILE A 73 17.48 -11.69 11.02
C ILE A 73 17.99 -11.43 12.44
N GLN A 74 17.62 -10.31 13.05
CA GLN A 74 18.03 -9.97 14.41
C GLN A 74 17.54 -11.00 15.45
N LEU A 75 16.30 -11.49 15.32
CA LEU A 75 15.78 -12.55 16.20
C LEU A 75 16.57 -13.86 16.04
N THR A 76 17.01 -14.17 14.82
CA THR A 76 17.80 -15.36 14.52
C THR A 76 19.17 -15.27 15.16
N ASP A 77 19.83 -14.12 15.05
CA ASP A 77 21.14 -13.89 15.65
C ASP A 77 21.11 -14.00 17.18
N ILE A 78 20.09 -13.40 17.82
CA ILE A 78 19.88 -13.51 19.28
C ILE A 78 19.61 -14.96 19.68
N LYS A 79 18.79 -15.69 18.92
CA LYS A 79 18.48 -17.09 19.19
C LYS A 79 19.73 -17.97 19.07
N ASN A 80 20.55 -17.75 18.04
CA ASN A 80 21.79 -18.49 17.84
C ASN A 80 22.76 -18.25 19.00
N PHE A 81 22.90 -17.00 19.45
CA PHE A 81 23.73 -16.65 20.61
C PHE A 81 23.25 -17.31 21.91
N PHE A 82 21.94 -17.37 22.14
CA PHE A 82 21.41 -18.06 23.32
C PHE A 82 21.64 -19.58 23.26
N TRP A 83 21.47 -20.19 22.07
CA TRP A 83 21.76 -21.60 21.87
C TRP A 83 23.23 -21.95 22.12
N THR A 84 24.17 -21.11 21.67
CA THR A 84 25.61 -21.36 21.91
C THR A 84 25.96 -21.29 23.39
N ILE A 85 25.42 -20.32 24.13
CA ILE A 85 25.61 -20.24 25.59
C ILE A 85 25.03 -21.45 26.30
N GLN A 86 23.81 -21.88 25.91
CA GLN A 86 23.16 -23.03 26.53
C GLN A 86 23.98 -24.32 26.31
N ILE A 87 24.49 -24.53 25.10
CA ILE A 87 25.35 -25.68 24.79
C ILE A 87 26.65 -25.60 25.61
N ALA A 88 27.33 -24.46 25.63
CA ALA A 88 28.57 -24.29 26.39
C ALA A 88 28.37 -24.57 27.90
N ASN A 89 27.28 -24.07 28.49
CA ASN A 89 26.94 -24.34 29.89
C ASN A 89 26.58 -25.82 30.15
N THR A 90 26.04 -26.52 29.15
CA THR A 90 25.75 -27.95 29.24
C THR A 90 27.03 -28.79 29.19
N LEU A 91 28.04 -28.35 28.43
CA LEU A 91 29.31 -29.06 28.27
C LEU A 91 30.34 -28.78 29.40
N LEU A 92 30.14 -27.71 30.17
CA LEU A 92 31.02 -27.30 31.28
C LEU A 92 30.56 -27.81 32.66
N LYS A 93 29.51 -28.65 32.71
CA LYS A 93 29.01 -29.35 33.91
C LYS A 93 29.33 -30.83 33.84
#